data_AF-A0AAV8GHW1-F1
#
_entry.id   AF-A0AAV8GHW1-F1
#
_cell.length_a   1.000
_cell.length_b   1.000
_cell.length_c   1.000
_cell.angle_alpha   90.00
_cell.angle_beta   90.00
_cell.angle_gamma   90.00
#
_symmetry.space_group_name_H-M   'P 1'
#
loop_
_entity.id
_entity.type
_entity.pdbx_description
1 polymer ?
#
loop_
_entity_poly.entity_id
_entity_poly.type
_entity_poly.pdbx_seq_one_letter_code
_entity_poly.pdbx_strand_id
1 'polypeptide(L)'
;MAASPPLDTSPDTSATSDLERRVMATVMTSETRGVPPWLCAVKVAQCCGNEESDSPAFPNADLAAIMVSNLCFSHNTPYMWKLLEQSMATKLVYPLHVLALLTSRVIQNRREQPQAYRLYLELMRQYAVSFSLLDAGPHKEKITKSIDDTLQLSNTYRFENWDLGMAVVLFLVSAISSLLDCVLQDWGSLVASQCQLVNEGPQSMDVDVNSNLSNNKSKHVELLRQNHAFAALEFLENMCSSKYVKVSLRLVHLNMYA
;
A
#
# COMPACT_ATOMS: atom_id res chain seq x y z
N MET A 1 -9.61 -31.95 41.39
CA MET A 1 -10.16 -31.62 40.06
C MET A 1 -10.78 -30.23 40.15
N ALA A 2 -9.99 -29.21 39.86
CA ALA A 2 -10.47 -27.84 39.70
C ALA A 2 -9.89 -27.34 38.39
N ALA A 3 -10.76 -27.15 37.40
CA ALA A 3 -10.41 -26.58 36.12
C ALA A 3 -10.10 -25.09 36.32
N SER A 4 -8.90 -24.66 35.93
CA SER A 4 -8.57 -23.24 35.79
C SER A 4 -9.12 -22.72 34.46
N PRO A 5 -9.66 -21.49 34.39
CA PRO A 5 -10.09 -20.88 33.14
C PRO A 5 -8.88 -20.35 32.34
N PRO A 6 -9.01 -20.16 31.01
CA PRO A 6 -7.89 -19.71 30.19
C PRO A 6 -7.67 -18.20 30.29
N LEU A 7 -6.39 -17.85 30.16
CA LEU A 7 -5.73 -16.55 30.23
C LEU A 7 -6.20 -15.56 29.14
N ASP A 8 -6.40 -14.31 29.57
CA ASP A 8 -6.13 -13.02 28.89
C ASP A 8 -6.42 -12.86 27.39
N THR A 9 -7.55 -12.22 27.09
CA THR A 9 -7.70 -11.37 25.90
C THR A 9 -7.06 -10.00 26.16
N SER A 10 -5.99 -9.67 25.42
CA SER A 10 -5.26 -8.40 25.53
C SER A 10 -6.17 -7.15 25.34
N PRO A 11 -6.11 -6.14 26.24
CA PRO A 11 -6.94 -4.94 26.18
C PRO A 11 -6.70 -4.06 24.93
N ASP A 12 -5.56 -4.20 24.25
CA ASP A 12 -5.24 -3.41 23.05
C ASP A 12 -6.05 -3.84 21.81
N THR A 13 -6.48 -5.10 21.77
CA THR A 13 -7.25 -5.65 20.63
C THR A 13 -8.72 -5.21 20.65
N SER A 14 -9.31 -5.02 21.83
CA SER A 14 -10.68 -4.50 21.95
C SER A 14 -10.73 -3.02 21.58
N ALA A 15 -9.80 -2.21 22.08
CA ALA A 15 -9.74 -0.77 21.81
C ALA A 15 -9.53 -0.46 20.31
N THR A 16 -8.68 -1.22 19.62
CA THR A 16 -8.46 -1.08 18.17
C THR A 16 -9.68 -1.48 17.36
N SER A 17 -10.38 -2.55 17.76
CA SER A 17 -11.63 -2.98 17.12
C SER A 17 -12.78 -1.96 17.29
N ASP A 18 -12.83 -1.29 18.44
CA ASP A 18 -13.81 -0.24 18.72
C ASP A 18 -13.51 1.03 17.94
N LEU A 19 -12.23 1.39 17.80
CA LEU A 19 -11.80 2.48 16.93
C LEU A 19 -12.15 2.20 15.46
N GLU A 20 -11.84 0.99 14.96
CA GLU A 20 -12.19 0.58 13.60
C GLU A 20 -13.68 0.74 13.32
N ARG A 21 -14.53 0.26 14.24
CA ARG A 21 -15.99 0.38 14.10
C ARG A 21 -16.44 1.84 14.01
N ARG A 22 -15.90 2.73 14.87
CA ARG A 22 -16.25 4.16 14.88
C ARG A 22 -15.77 4.88 13.62
N VAL A 23 -14.54 4.62 13.18
CA VAL A 23 -13.96 5.20 11.96
C VAL A 23 -14.77 4.76 10.75
N MET A 24 -15.01 3.47 10.57
CA MET A 24 -15.73 2.96 9.41
C MET A 24 -17.19 3.42 9.39
N ALA A 25 -17.88 3.47 10.53
CA ALA A 25 -19.23 4.05 10.59
C ALA A 25 -19.25 5.53 10.15
N THR A 26 -18.24 6.30 10.54
CA THR A 26 -18.10 7.71 10.16
C THR A 26 -17.82 7.88 8.67
N VAL A 27 -16.98 7.01 8.09
CA VAL A 27 -16.68 7.03 6.65
C VAL A 27 -17.92 6.68 5.83
N MET A 28 -18.62 5.60 6.18
CA MET A 28 -19.82 5.14 5.45
C MET A 28 -20.97 6.15 5.53
N THR A 29 -21.19 6.75 6.70
CA THR A 29 -22.20 7.82 6.86
C THR A 29 -21.82 9.10 6.11
N SER A 30 -20.53 9.38 5.94
CA SER A 30 -20.04 10.54 5.19
C SER A 30 -20.14 10.31 3.68
N GLU A 31 -19.82 9.10 3.21
CA GLU A 31 -19.96 8.69 1.81
C GLU A 31 -21.42 8.75 1.35
N THR A 32 -22.35 8.17 2.12
CA THR A 32 -23.79 8.20 1.82
C THR A 32 -24.38 9.61 1.81
N ARG A 33 -23.83 10.53 2.59
CA ARG A 33 -24.26 11.94 2.66
C ARG A 33 -23.54 12.85 1.65
N GLY A 34 -22.60 12.33 0.86
CA GLY A 34 -21.80 13.13 -0.08
C GLY A 34 -20.93 14.19 0.61
N VAL A 35 -20.52 13.94 1.85
CA VAL A 35 -19.64 14.84 2.61
C VAL A 35 -18.28 14.90 1.90
N PRO A 36 -17.65 16.08 1.75
CA PRO A 36 -16.35 16.15 1.08
C PRO A 36 -15.26 15.40 1.88
N PRO A 37 -14.31 14.72 1.20
CA PRO A 37 -13.31 13.86 1.86
C PRO A 37 -12.48 14.55 2.95
N TRP A 38 -12.10 15.82 2.77
CA TRP A 38 -11.35 16.58 3.77
C TRP A 38 -12.16 16.78 5.07
N LEU A 39 -13.47 17.00 4.97
CA LEU A 39 -14.35 17.17 6.14
C LEU A 39 -14.58 15.83 6.84
N CYS A 40 -14.62 14.74 6.08
CA CYS A 40 -14.62 13.39 6.64
C CYS A 40 -13.31 13.09 7.38
N ALA A 41 -12.16 13.53 6.87
CA ALA A 41 -10.87 13.39 7.56
C ALA A 41 -10.90 14.07 8.94
N VAL A 42 -11.50 15.27 9.04
CA VAL A 42 -11.70 15.97 10.32
C VAL A 42 -12.59 15.18 11.28
N LYS A 43 -13.70 14.61 10.81
CA LYS A 43 -14.58 13.77 11.65
C LYS A 43 -13.89 12.49 12.12
N VAL A 44 -13.11 11.86 11.25
CA VAL A 44 -12.31 10.68 11.59
C VAL A 44 -11.23 11.02 12.62
N ALA A 45 -10.59 12.18 12.49
CA ALA A 45 -9.64 12.68 13.48
C ALA A 45 -10.29 12.85 14.87
N GLN A 46 -11.54 13.32 14.92
CA GLN A 46 -12.31 13.44 16.17
C GLN A 46 -12.63 12.06 16.78
N CYS A 47 -12.87 11.02 15.97
CA CYS A 47 -13.03 9.66 16.48
C CYS A 47 -11.75 9.10 17.13
N CYS A 48 -10.58 9.60 16.73
CA CYS A 48 -9.29 9.19 17.30
C CYS A 48 -8.93 9.91 18.60
N GLY A 49 -9.68 10.95 19.00
CA GLY A 49 -9.50 11.59 20.31
C GLY A 49 -10.01 10.68 21.42
N ASN A 50 -9.13 10.34 22.37
CA ASN A 50 -9.53 9.71 23.61
C ASN A 50 -10.07 10.79 24.57
N GLU A 51 -11.13 10.47 25.32
CA GLU A 51 -11.74 11.39 26.30
C GLU A 51 -10.79 11.74 27.48
N GLU A 52 -9.68 10.99 27.64
CA GLU A 52 -8.79 11.07 28.81
C GLU A 52 -7.45 11.80 28.57
N SER A 53 -7.12 12.21 27.33
CA SER A 53 -5.84 12.88 27.02
C SER A 53 -6.05 14.20 26.29
N ASP A 54 -5.41 15.27 26.77
CA ASP A 54 -5.36 16.57 26.10
C ASP A 54 -4.77 16.46 24.68
N SER A 55 -5.65 16.62 23.69
CA SER A 55 -5.41 16.66 22.24
C SER A 55 -4.96 15.34 21.57
N PRO A 56 -5.64 14.90 20.48
CA PRO A 56 -5.20 13.75 19.71
C PRO A 56 -3.83 14.00 19.10
N ALA A 57 -2.83 13.21 19.51
CA ALA A 57 -1.49 13.29 18.95
C ALA A 57 -1.45 12.60 17.57
N PHE A 58 -1.23 13.38 16.53
CA PHE A 58 -1.05 12.91 15.15
C PHE A 58 0.44 12.97 14.76
N PRO A 59 0.92 12.13 13.82
CA PRO A 59 0.19 11.12 13.06
C PRO A 59 -0.19 9.87 13.86
N ASN A 60 -1.33 9.24 13.52
CA ASN A 60 -1.84 8.04 14.20
C ASN A 60 -1.61 6.77 13.34
N ALA A 61 -0.80 5.85 13.86
CA ALA A 61 -0.43 4.59 13.19
C ALA A 61 -1.61 3.61 13.07
N ASP A 62 -2.47 3.53 14.09
CA ASP A 62 -3.61 2.59 14.09
C ASP A 62 -4.66 3.03 13.07
N LEU A 63 -4.90 4.34 12.96
CA LEU A 63 -5.77 4.91 11.94
C LEU A 63 -5.29 4.56 10.53
N ALA A 64 -3.98 4.68 10.26
CA ALA A 64 -3.40 4.32 8.97
C ALA A 64 -3.63 2.83 8.66
N ALA A 65 -3.41 1.95 9.64
CA ALA A 65 -3.63 0.52 9.50
C ALA A 65 -5.11 0.18 9.20
N ILE A 66 -6.05 0.81 9.91
CA ILE A 66 -7.51 0.64 9.72
C ILE A 66 -7.95 1.12 8.33
N MET A 67 -7.47 2.29 7.89
CA MET A 67 -7.82 2.83 6.59
C MET A 67 -7.31 1.92 5.47
N VAL A 68 -6.04 1.51 5.53
CA VAL A 68 -5.44 0.64 4.50
C VAL A 68 -6.04 -0.77 4.55
N SER A 69 -6.45 -1.27 5.72
CA SER A 69 -7.06 -2.59 5.83
C SER A 69 -8.40 -2.70 5.14
N ASN A 70 -9.17 -1.62 5.15
CA ASN A 70 -10.50 -1.54 4.56
C ASN A 70 -10.50 -1.04 3.10
N LEU A 71 -9.45 -0.34 2.68
CA LEU A 71 -9.37 0.26 1.35
C LEU A 71 -9.09 -0.77 0.23
N CYS A 72 -8.29 -1.81 0.52
CA CYS A 72 -8.18 -2.97 -0.37
C CYS A 72 -9.31 -3.95 -0.04
N PHE A 73 -9.95 -4.53 -1.06
CA PHE A 73 -11.05 -5.50 -0.93
C PHE A 73 -12.44 -4.93 -0.60
N SER A 74 -12.72 -4.54 0.64
CA SER A 74 -14.10 -4.26 1.09
C SER A 74 -14.62 -2.90 0.65
N HIS A 75 -13.77 -1.87 0.61
CA HIS A 75 -14.16 -0.50 0.29
C HIS A 75 -13.20 0.17 -0.71
N ASN A 76 -12.95 -0.51 -1.84
CA ASN A 76 -12.21 0.07 -2.96
C ASN A 76 -13.06 1.10 -3.72
N THR A 77 -13.49 2.16 -3.04
CA THR A 77 -14.27 3.27 -3.61
C THR A 77 -13.38 4.49 -3.83
N PRO A 78 -13.63 5.32 -4.87
CA PRO A 78 -12.89 6.56 -5.07
C PRO A 78 -12.92 7.50 -3.86
N TYR A 79 -13.97 7.41 -3.05
CA TYR A 79 -14.11 8.18 -1.83
C TYR A 79 -13.07 7.81 -0.77
N MET A 80 -12.85 6.51 -0.55
CA MET A 80 -11.88 6.01 0.42
C MET A 80 -10.43 6.41 0.05
N TRP A 81 -10.08 6.31 -1.23
CA TRP A 81 -8.76 6.75 -1.73
C TRP A 81 -8.55 8.25 -1.56
N LYS A 82 -9.56 9.07 -1.89
CA LYS A 82 -9.49 10.53 -1.67
C LYS A 82 -9.40 10.87 -0.19
N LEU A 83 -10.14 10.16 0.66
CA LEU A 83 -10.04 10.33 2.11
C LEU A 83 -8.63 10.02 2.61
N LEU A 84 -8.02 8.92 2.15
CA LEU A 84 -6.65 8.56 2.51
C LEU A 84 -5.64 9.63 2.06
N GLU A 85 -5.76 10.13 0.84
CA GLU A 85 -4.93 11.23 0.32
C GLU A 85 -5.07 12.48 1.18
N GLN A 86 -6.30 12.88 1.53
CA GLN A 86 -6.55 14.03 2.40
C GLN A 86 -5.99 13.81 3.81
N SER A 87 -6.13 12.61 4.38
CA SER A 87 -5.57 12.28 5.70
C SER A 87 -4.04 12.39 5.72
N MET A 88 -3.37 12.01 4.63
CA MET A 88 -1.93 12.22 4.47
C MET A 88 -1.58 13.71 4.32
N ALA A 89 -2.33 14.45 3.50
CA ALA A 89 -2.12 15.88 3.29
C ALA A 89 -2.32 16.71 4.58
N THR A 90 -3.29 16.34 5.42
CA THR A 90 -3.56 16.97 6.72
C THR A 90 -2.74 16.38 7.87
N LYS A 91 -1.76 15.51 7.57
CA LYS A 91 -0.85 14.87 8.55
C LYS A 91 -1.55 14.06 9.65
N LEU A 92 -2.77 13.59 9.41
CA LEU A 92 -3.47 12.68 10.34
C LEU A 92 -2.79 11.31 10.37
N VAL A 93 -2.26 10.89 9.21
CA VAL A 93 -1.49 9.67 9.04
C VAL A 93 -0.15 10.01 8.39
N TYR A 94 0.89 9.25 8.72
CA TYR A 94 2.22 9.49 8.18
C TYR A 94 2.34 8.87 6.78
N PRO A 95 2.66 9.65 5.71
CA PRO A 95 2.60 9.15 4.34
C PRO A 95 3.45 7.90 4.09
N LEU A 96 4.70 7.87 4.60
CA LEU A 96 5.58 6.70 4.47
C LEU A 96 4.94 5.43 5.07
N HIS A 97 4.26 5.58 6.22
CA HIS A 97 3.61 4.45 6.89
C HIS A 97 2.48 3.88 6.03
N VAL A 98 1.63 4.77 5.50
CA VAL A 98 0.55 4.39 4.58
C VAL A 98 1.09 3.70 3.34
N LEU A 99 2.14 4.26 2.72
CA LEU A 99 2.75 3.67 1.53
C LEU A 99 3.36 2.30 1.81
N ALA A 100 4.00 2.08 2.96
CA ALA A 100 4.51 0.77 3.36
C ALA A 100 3.38 -0.26 3.51
N LEU A 101 2.30 0.12 4.19
CA LEU A 101 1.12 -0.73 4.36
C LEU A 101 0.48 -1.10 3.00
N LEU A 102 0.34 -0.12 2.11
CA LEU A 102 -0.19 -0.33 0.77
C LEU A 102 0.73 -1.20 -0.09
N THR A 103 2.04 -1.02 0.01
CA THR A 103 3.03 -1.78 -0.77
C THR A 103 2.85 -3.28 -0.54
N SER A 104 2.74 -3.72 0.72
CA SER A 104 2.54 -5.13 1.06
C SER A 104 1.22 -5.69 0.50
N ARG A 105 0.11 -4.93 0.59
CA ARG A 105 -1.22 -5.40 0.20
C ARG A 105 -1.51 -5.28 -1.30
N VAL A 106 -1.19 -4.14 -1.90
CA VAL A 106 -1.59 -3.82 -3.28
C VAL A 106 -0.73 -4.59 -4.28
N ILE A 107 0.56 -4.81 -3.99
CA ILE A 107 1.45 -5.58 -4.88
C ILE A 107 1.01 -7.04 -5.02
N GLN A 108 0.57 -7.65 -3.92
CA GLN A 108 0.05 -9.02 -3.92
C GLN A 108 -1.24 -9.14 -4.75
N ASN A 109 -2.14 -8.17 -4.63
CA ASN A 109 -3.46 -8.19 -5.26
C ASN A 109 -3.53 -7.42 -6.59
N ARG A 110 -2.39 -7.00 -7.15
CA ARG A 110 -2.32 -6.13 -8.34
C ARG A 110 -3.05 -6.67 -9.56
N ARG A 111 -3.12 -8.00 -9.71
CA ARG A 111 -3.78 -8.67 -10.83
C ARG A 111 -5.30 -8.71 -10.68
N GLU A 112 -5.78 -8.79 -9.44
CA GLU A 112 -7.20 -8.83 -9.12
C GLU A 112 -7.80 -7.43 -9.06
N GLN A 113 -7.02 -6.46 -8.58
CA GLN A 113 -7.45 -5.06 -8.40
C GLN A 113 -6.50 -4.08 -9.11
N PRO A 114 -6.49 -4.07 -10.45
CA PRO A 114 -5.61 -3.21 -11.24
C PRO A 114 -5.81 -1.71 -10.97
N GLN A 115 -7.04 -1.30 -10.70
CA GLN A 115 -7.36 0.09 -10.38
C GLN A 115 -6.73 0.55 -9.06
N ALA A 116 -6.70 -0.33 -8.05
CA ALA A 116 -6.05 -0.07 -6.77
C ALA A 116 -4.53 0.08 -6.95
N TYR A 117 -3.93 -0.76 -7.80
CA TYR A 117 -2.51 -0.66 -8.15
C TYR A 117 -2.17 0.67 -8.83
N ARG A 118 -3.00 1.13 -9.77
CA ARG A 118 -2.81 2.43 -10.41
C ARG A 118 -2.86 3.59 -9.41
N LEU A 119 -3.87 3.63 -8.52
CA LEU A 119 -3.99 4.67 -7.50
C LEU A 119 -2.84 4.63 -6.50
N TYR A 120 -2.37 3.43 -6.14
CA TYR A 120 -1.16 3.26 -5.34
C TYR A 120 0.08 3.88 -6.01
N LEU A 121 0.30 3.63 -7.31
CA LEU A 121 1.42 4.25 -8.05
C LEU A 121 1.32 5.78 -8.08
N GLU A 122 0.11 6.34 -8.18
CA GLU A 122 -0.12 7.78 -8.11
C GLU A 122 0.22 8.36 -6.73
N LEU A 123 -0.21 7.69 -5.65
CA LEU A 123 0.16 8.08 -4.29
C LEU A 123 1.67 7.95 -4.04
N MET A 124 2.29 6.88 -4.53
CA MET A 124 3.74 6.71 -4.47
C MET A 124 4.45 7.86 -5.20
N ARG A 125 3.99 8.25 -6.38
CA ARG A 125 4.54 9.39 -7.14
C ARG A 125 4.52 10.69 -6.34
N GLN A 126 3.45 10.93 -5.60
CA GLN A 126 3.26 12.17 -4.86
C GLN A 126 3.96 12.18 -3.49
N TYR A 127 4.00 11.04 -2.81
CA TYR A 127 4.41 10.99 -1.41
C TYR A 127 5.70 10.21 -1.14
N ALA A 128 6.21 9.35 -2.04
CA ALA A 128 7.38 8.50 -1.76
C ALA A 128 8.70 9.26 -1.55
N VAL A 129 8.77 10.53 -1.94
CA VAL A 129 9.95 11.39 -1.73
C VAL A 129 9.60 12.74 -1.09
N SER A 130 8.34 12.92 -0.68
CA SER A 130 7.79 14.19 -0.21
C SER A 130 7.31 14.14 1.24
N PHE A 131 8.00 13.37 2.09
CA PHE A 131 7.77 13.32 3.54
C PHE A 131 8.97 13.86 4.32
N SER A 132 8.72 14.37 5.53
CA SER A 132 9.76 14.80 6.47
C SER A 132 9.84 13.85 7.65
N LEU A 133 11.06 13.42 8.01
CA LEU A 133 11.30 12.60 9.20
C LEU A 133 10.81 13.26 10.50
N LEU A 134 10.72 14.60 10.52
CA LEU A 134 10.22 15.37 11.66
C LEU A 134 8.71 15.24 11.82
N ASP A 135 7.97 14.97 10.74
CA ASP A 135 6.51 14.88 10.76
C ASP A 135 6.00 13.60 11.45
N ALA A 136 6.87 12.62 11.72
CA ALA A 136 6.49 11.41 12.46
C ALA A 136 6.23 11.67 13.96
N GLY A 137 6.75 12.79 14.50
CA GLY A 137 6.46 13.26 15.86
C GLY A 137 6.79 12.22 16.95
N PRO A 138 6.03 12.22 18.08
CA PRO A 138 6.26 11.31 19.20
C PRO A 138 5.94 9.84 18.87
N HIS A 139 5.19 9.57 17.79
CA HIS A 139 4.80 8.22 17.37
C HIS A 139 5.79 7.55 16.42
N LYS A 140 6.97 8.16 16.21
CA LYS A 140 8.03 7.66 15.34
C LYS A 140 8.35 6.18 15.57
N GLU A 141 8.47 5.74 16.83
CA GLU A 141 8.82 4.36 17.16
C GLU A 141 7.71 3.38 16.73
N LYS A 142 6.45 3.68 17.08
CA LYS A 142 5.29 2.87 16.70
C LYS A 142 5.14 2.77 15.18
N ILE A 143 5.36 3.88 14.46
CA ILE A 143 5.34 3.92 13.00
C ILE A 143 6.48 3.09 12.42
N THR A 144 7.70 3.26 12.91
CA THR A 144 8.89 2.53 12.44
C THR A 144 8.69 1.03 12.60
N LYS A 145 8.21 0.59 13.77
CA LYS A 145 7.89 -0.80 14.05
C LYS A 145 6.80 -1.34 13.12
N SER A 146 5.72 -0.59 12.90
CA SER A 146 4.65 -1.03 12.01
C SER A 146 5.09 -1.16 10.54
N ILE A 147 5.97 -0.28 10.08
CA ILE A 147 6.60 -0.38 8.75
C ILE A 147 7.44 -1.65 8.67
N ASP A 148 8.27 -1.89 9.69
CA ASP A 148 9.11 -3.08 9.79
C ASP A 148 8.30 -4.36 9.77
N ASP A 149 7.27 -4.47 10.62
CA ASP A 149 6.39 -5.63 10.71
C ASP A 149 5.68 -5.93 9.37
N THR A 150 5.30 -4.88 8.63
CA THR A 150 4.53 -5.02 7.38
C THR A 150 5.38 -5.44 6.20
N LEU A 151 6.61 -4.92 6.11
CA LEU A 151 7.53 -5.19 5.00
C LEU A 151 8.62 -6.21 5.37
N GLN A 152 8.63 -6.67 6.63
CA GLN A 152 9.61 -7.58 7.20
C GLN A 152 11.05 -7.12 6.95
N LEU A 153 11.32 -5.83 7.12
CA LEU A 153 12.59 -5.22 6.73
C LEU A 153 13.74 -5.76 7.60
N SER A 154 13.51 -5.94 8.90
CA SER A 154 14.42 -6.55 9.89
C SER A 154 14.83 -7.95 9.49
N ASN A 155 13.86 -8.77 9.13
CA ASN A 155 14.12 -10.13 8.70
C ASN A 155 14.84 -10.18 7.34
N THR A 156 14.46 -9.30 6.42
CA THR A 156 14.99 -9.27 5.05
C THR A 156 16.44 -8.78 5.03
N TYR A 157 16.75 -7.71 5.77
CA TYR A 157 18.05 -7.05 5.73
C TYR A 157 18.94 -7.33 6.96
N ARG A 158 18.44 -8.08 7.96
CA ARG A 158 19.17 -8.55 9.15
C ARG A 158 19.83 -7.42 9.98
N PHE A 159 19.13 -6.31 10.16
CA PHE A 159 19.57 -5.24 11.08
C PHE A 159 18.93 -5.39 12.47
N GLU A 160 19.69 -5.11 13.53
CA GLU A 160 19.22 -5.20 14.92
C GLU A 160 18.72 -3.84 15.46
N ASN A 161 19.34 -2.74 15.07
CA ASN A 161 18.99 -1.39 15.54
C ASN A 161 18.20 -0.62 14.48
N TRP A 162 16.88 -0.54 14.69
CA TRP A 162 15.95 0.11 13.78
C TRP A 162 15.70 1.57 14.15
N ASP A 163 15.88 2.46 13.19
CA ASP A 163 15.42 3.84 13.30
C ASP A 163 14.55 4.21 12.08
N LEU A 164 13.85 5.35 12.18
CA LEU A 164 12.99 5.82 11.08
C LEU A 164 13.79 6.15 9.81
N GLY A 165 15.06 6.54 9.93
CA GLY A 165 15.91 6.84 8.78
C GLY A 165 16.22 5.58 7.96
N MET A 166 16.60 4.51 8.65
CA MET A 166 16.80 3.17 8.12
C MET A 166 15.50 2.62 7.54
N ALA A 167 14.37 2.79 8.25
CA ALA A 167 13.08 2.37 7.74
C ALA A 167 12.72 3.08 6.41
N VAL A 168 13.03 4.38 6.27
CA VAL A 168 12.85 5.09 5.00
C VAL A 168 13.73 4.52 3.90
N VAL A 169 15.03 4.37 4.16
CA VAL A 169 15.99 3.90 3.16
C VAL A 169 15.63 2.50 2.68
N LEU A 170 15.34 1.60 3.63
CA LEU A 170 14.98 0.22 3.33
C LEU A 170 13.60 0.12 2.68
N PHE A 171 12.63 0.95 3.10
CA PHE A 171 11.36 1.08 2.37
C PHE A 171 11.59 1.44 0.90
N LEU A 172 12.44 2.43 0.60
CA LEU A 172 12.72 2.82 -0.78
C LEU A 172 13.34 1.68 -1.59
N VAL A 173 14.32 0.98 -1.01
CA VAL A 173 14.93 -0.19 -1.65
C VAL A 173 13.88 -1.27 -1.90
N SER A 174 13.09 -1.63 -0.88
CA SER A 174 12.05 -2.65 -1.00
C SER A 174 10.96 -2.28 -1.99
N ALA A 175 10.53 -1.01 -2.03
CA ALA A 175 9.55 -0.52 -2.98
C ALA A 175 10.08 -0.58 -4.42
N ILE A 176 11.33 -0.14 -4.65
CA ILE A 176 11.98 -0.22 -5.96
C ILE A 176 12.09 -1.68 -6.42
N SER A 177 12.64 -2.55 -5.58
CA SER A 177 12.80 -3.97 -5.90
C SER A 177 11.47 -4.64 -6.19
N SER A 178 10.45 -4.41 -5.35
CA SER A 178 9.14 -5.02 -5.52
C SER A 178 8.45 -4.55 -6.80
N LEU A 179 8.59 -3.27 -7.17
CA LEU A 179 8.04 -2.75 -8.42
C LEU A 179 8.79 -3.28 -9.65
N LEU A 180 10.11 -3.38 -9.59
CA LEU A 180 10.92 -4.02 -10.64
C LEU A 180 10.50 -5.48 -10.83
N ASP A 181 10.34 -6.23 -9.74
CA ASP A 181 9.86 -7.62 -9.79
C ASP A 181 8.47 -7.71 -10.43
N CYS A 182 7.56 -6.76 -10.13
CA CYS A 182 6.26 -6.69 -10.76
C CYS A 182 6.37 -6.48 -12.28
N VAL A 183 7.17 -5.50 -12.72
CA VAL A 183 7.39 -5.21 -14.15
C VAL A 183 7.96 -6.44 -14.87
N LEU A 184 8.97 -7.08 -14.28
CA LEU A 184 9.59 -8.29 -14.84
C LEU A 184 8.59 -9.45 -14.93
N GLN A 185 7.76 -9.67 -13.91
CA GLN A 185 6.74 -10.70 -13.92
C GLN A 185 5.65 -10.42 -14.97
N ASP A 186 5.25 -9.17 -15.13
CA ASP A 186 4.20 -8.79 -16.09
C ASP A 186 4.72 -8.89 -17.53
N TRP A 187 5.97 -8.53 -17.80
CA TRP A 187 6.63 -8.78 -19.09
C TRP A 187 6.89 -10.27 -19.36
N GLY A 188 7.35 -11.03 -18.37
CA GLY A 188 7.56 -12.47 -18.51
C GLY A 188 6.28 -13.22 -18.87
N SER A 189 5.14 -12.83 -18.27
CA SER A 189 3.83 -13.37 -18.63
C SER A 189 3.43 -13.04 -20.07
N LEU A 190 3.79 -11.86 -20.58
CA LEU A 190 3.47 -11.44 -21.95
C LEU A 190 4.29 -12.22 -22.97
N VAL A 191 5.58 -12.43 -22.73
CA VAL A 191 6.43 -13.25 -23.61
C VAL A 191 5.92 -14.69 -23.67
N ALA A 192 5.52 -15.27 -22.54
CA ALA A 192 4.99 -16.63 -22.49
C ALA A 192 3.67 -16.80 -23.27
N SER A 193 2.75 -15.83 -23.18
CA SER A 193 1.47 -15.86 -23.92
C SER A 193 1.65 -15.75 -25.44
N GLN A 194 2.56 -14.89 -25.91
CA GLN A 194 2.87 -14.76 -27.34
C GLN A 194 3.47 -16.05 -27.91
N CYS A 195 4.32 -16.74 -27.16
CA CYS A 195 4.89 -18.03 -27.58
C CYS A 195 3.84 -19.16 -27.68
N GLN A 196 2.79 -19.13 -26.84
CA GLN A 196 1.71 -20.13 -26.91
C GLN A 196 0.86 -19.97 -28.18
N LEU A 197 0.56 -18.73 -28.59
CA LEU A 197 -0.17 -18.43 -29.82
C LEU A 197 0.56 -18.85 -31.10
N VAL A 198 1.90 -18.90 -31.08
CA VAL A 198 2.73 -19.31 -32.24
C VAL A 198 2.85 -20.83 -32.35
N ASN A 199 2.60 -21.58 -31.26
CA ASN A 199 2.75 -23.02 -31.22
C ASN A 199 1.45 -23.81 -31.50
N GLU A 200 0.34 -23.11 -31.73
CA GLU A 200 -0.88 -23.71 -32.30
C GLU A 200 -0.65 -23.99 -33.79
N GLY A 201 -0.14 -25.19 -34.09
CA GLY A 201 -0.08 -25.73 -35.45
C GLY A 201 -1.47 -25.80 -36.10
N PRO A 202 -1.55 -25.99 -37.44
CA PRO A 202 -2.77 -25.79 -38.21
C PRO A 202 -3.84 -26.81 -37.82
N GLN A 203 -4.74 -26.45 -36.90
CA GLN A 203 -5.90 -27.28 -36.57
C GLN A 203 -7.14 -26.82 -37.32
N SER A 204 -7.71 -27.82 -37.99
CA SER A 204 -8.98 -27.89 -38.69
C SER A 204 -10.08 -27.05 -38.03
N MET A 205 -10.79 -26.30 -38.88
CA MET A 205 -11.95 -25.50 -38.53
C MET A 205 -13.02 -26.34 -37.83
N ASP A 206 -13.35 -25.98 -36.59
CA ASP A 206 -14.73 -26.03 -36.09
C ASP A 206 -14.98 -24.71 -35.33
N VAL A 207 -15.98 -23.98 -35.82
CA VAL A 207 -16.29 -22.60 -35.42
C VAL A 207 -17.02 -22.62 -34.08
N ASP A 208 -16.27 -22.45 -32.99
CA ASP A 208 -16.88 -22.09 -31.70
C ASP A 208 -16.99 -20.56 -31.58
N VAL A 209 -18.23 -20.07 -31.69
CA VAL A 209 -18.62 -18.65 -31.59
C VAL A 209 -18.26 -18.06 -30.22
N ASN A 210 -17.93 -18.90 -29.23
CA ASN A 210 -17.52 -18.46 -27.89
C ASN A 210 -16.04 -18.03 -27.79
N SER A 211 -15.22 -18.35 -28.81
CA SER A 211 -13.78 -18.03 -28.85
C SER A 211 -13.48 -16.53 -29.02
N ASN A 212 -14.34 -15.78 -29.70
CA ASN A 212 -14.13 -14.35 -29.93
C ASN A 212 -14.30 -13.51 -28.65
N LEU A 213 -15.17 -13.94 -27.73
CA LEU A 213 -15.41 -13.22 -26.47
C LEU A 213 -14.28 -13.46 -25.47
N SER A 214 -13.73 -14.68 -25.41
CA SER A 214 -12.58 -14.99 -24.56
C SER A 214 -11.30 -14.32 -25.07
N ASN A 215 -11.09 -14.30 -26.39
CA ASN A 215 -9.91 -13.71 -27.01
C ASN A 215 -9.89 -12.16 -26.91
N ASN A 216 -11.05 -11.50 -26.92
CA ASN A 216 -11.12 -10.05 -26.67
C ASN A 216 -10.91 -9.69 -25.19
N LYS A 217 -11.37 -10.55 -24.26
CA LYS A 217 -11.10 -10.39 -22.82
C LYS A 217 -9.63 -10.63 -22.47
N SER A 218 -8.98 -11.63 -23.07
CA SER A 218 -7.54 -11.89 -22.87
C SER A 218 -6.69 -10.73 -23.37
N LYS A 219 -6.95 -10.23 -24.59
CA LYS A 219 -6.28 -9.04 -25.15
C LYS A 219 -6.44 -7.80 -24.28
N HIS A 220 -7.65 -7.55 -23.75
CA HIS A 220 -7.89 -6.42 -22.87
C HIS A 220 -7.13 -6.56 -21.54
N VAL A 221 -7.07 -7.75 -20.96
CA VAL A 221 -6.29 -8.03 -19.73
C VAL A 221 -4.79 -7.89 -19.99
N GLU A 222 -4.29 -8.33 -21.14
CA GLU A 222 -2.89 -8.18 -21.56
C GLU A 222 -2.51 -6.72 -21.77
N LEU A 223 -3.34 -5.94 -22.45
CA LEU A 223 -3.13 -4.51 -22.65
C LEU A 223 -3.15 -3.74 -21.33
N LEU A 224 -4.05 -4.12 -20.41
CA LEU A 224 -4.11 -3.53 -19.08
C LEU A 224 -2.84 -3.86 -18.26
N ARG A 225 -2.32 -5.09 -18.36
CA ARG A 225 -1.04 -5.49 -17.74
C ARG A 225 0.14 -4.73 -18.31
N GLN A 226 0.21 -4.56 -19.63
CA GLN A 226 1.24 -3.74 -20.28
C GLN A 226 1.20 -2.30 -19.78
N ASN A 227 0.03 -1.70 -19.72
CA ASN A 227 -0.13 -0.33 -19.23
C ASN A 227 0.32 -0.18 -17.77
N HIS A 228 0.07 -1.17 -16.90
CA HIS A 228 0.57 -1.14 -15.51
C HIS A 228 2.08 -1.28 -15.43
N ALA A 229 2.69 -2.16 -16.23
CA ALA A 229 4.14 -2.31 -16.28
C ALA A 229 4.82 -1.02 -16.76
N PHE A 230 4.27 -0.37 -17.78
CA PHE A 230 4.74 0.93 -18.25
C PHE A 230 4.58 2.03 -17.19
N ALA A 231 3.42 2.12 -16.54
CA ALA A 231 3.18 3.10 -15.48
C ALA A 231 4.13 2.90 -14.28
N ALA A 232 4.39 1.65 -13.89
CA ALA A 232 5.35 1.33 -12.83
C ALA A 232 6.78 1.71 -13.24
N LEU A 233 7.15 1.48 -14.51
CA LEU A 233 8.47 1.83 -15.03
C LEU A 233 8.67 3.36 -15.12
N GLU A 234 7.67 4.10 -15.59
CA GLU A 234 7.68 5.57 -15.59
C GLU A 234 7.81 6.12 -14.16
N PHE A 235 7.08 5.53 -13.21
CA PHE A 235 7.22 5.89 -11.80
C PHE A 235 8.63 5.59 -11.28
N LEU A 236 9.19 4.41 -11.56
CA LEU A 236 10.54 4.03 -11.17
C LEU A 236 11.59 4.99 -11.75
N GLU A 237 11.47 5.36 -13.03
CA GLU A 237 12.35 6.32 -13.68
C GLU A 237 12.30 7.69 -12.97
N ASN A 238 11.09 8.20 -12.71
CA ASN A 238 10.90 9.46 -12.03
C ASN A 238 11.45 9.43 -10.58
N MET A 239 11.17 8.36 -9.84
CA MET A 239 11.66 8.18 -8.47
C MET A 239 13.19 8.05 -8.42
N CYS A 240 13.78 7.22 -9.29
CA CYS A 240 15.22 7.05 -9.39
C CYS A 240 15.93 8.30 -9.91
N SER A 241 15.22 9.24 -10.54
CA SER A 241 15.77 10.53 -10.94
C SER A 241 15.97 11.49 -9.76
N SER A 242 15.24 11.29 -8.66
CA SER A 242 15.37 12.09 -7.44
C SER A 242 16.77 11.99 -6.82
N LYS A 243 17.37 13.15 -6.50
CA LYS A 243 18.67 13.22 -5.82
C LYS A 243 18.64 12.47 -4.49
N TYR A 244 17.53 12.55 -3.76
CA TYR A 244 17.37 11.87 -2.48
C TYR A 244 17.50 10.35 -2.64
N VAL A 245 16.72 9.77 -3.55
CA VAL A 245 16.75 8.32 -3.82
C VAL A 245 18.12 7.88 -4.31
N LYS A 246 18.74 8.62 -5.24
CA LYS A 246 20.11 8.32 -5.72
C LYS A 246 21.14 8.28 -4.57
N VAL A 247 21.08 9.24 -3.66
CA VAL A 247 22.00 9.29 -2.51
C VAL A 247 21.72 8.13 -1.56
N SER A 248 20.46 7.84 -1.24
CA SER A 248 20.07 6.72 -0.38
C SER A 248 20.53 5.39 -0.97
N LEU A 249 20.29 5.14 -2.25
CA LEU A 249 20.75 3.92 -2.94
C LEU A 249 22.28 3.81 -2.96
N ARG A 250 22.99 4.93 -3.17
CA ARG A 250 24.45 4.96 -3.11
C ARG A 250 24.96 4.65 -1.70
N LEU A 251 24.30 5.16 -0.66
CA LEU A 251 24.63 4.83 0.73
C LEU A 251 24.43 3.34 0.99
N VAL A 252 23.32 2.76 0.57
CA VAL A 252 23.08 1.31 0.70
C VAL A 252 24.15 0.52 -0.02
N HIS A 253 24.46 0.86 -1.28
CA HIS A 253 25.51 0.19 -2.05
C HIS A 253 26.87 0.25 -1.34
N LEU A 254 27.25 1.40 -0.81
CA LEU A 254 28.53 1.55 -0.10
C LEU A 254 28.58 0.78 1.22
N ASN A 255 27.45 0.56 1.89
CA ASN A 255 27.39 -0.14 3.17
C ASN A 255 27.12 -1.66 3.05
N MET A 256 26.58 -2.14 1.91
CA MET A 256 26.37 -3.59 1.70
C MET A 256 27.60 -4.33 1.18
N TYR A 257 28.54 -3.63 0.53
CA TYR A 257 29.77 -4.21 -0.02
C TYR A 257 31.03 -3.85 0.79
N ALA A 258 30.87 -3.30 1.99
CA ALA A 258 31.93 -3.04 2.96
C ALA A 258 31.99 -4.18 3.99
#